data_AF-A0A1Y3TCQ1-F1
#
_entry.id   AF-A0A1Y3TCQ1-F1
#
_cell.length_a   1.000
_cell.length_b   1.000
_cell.length_c   1.000
_cell.angle_alpha   90.00
_cell.angle_beta   90.00
_cell.angle_gamma   90.00
#
_symmetry.space_group_name_H-M   'P 1'
#
loop_
_entity.id
_entity.type
_entity.pdbx_description
1 polymer ?
#
loop_
_entity_poly.entity_id
_entity_poly.type
_entity_poly.pdbx_seq_one_letter_code
_entity_poly.pdbx_strand_id
1 'polypeptide(L)'
;MKHKVLAIYKSLLWCFVVLLFPIASGTISVILTLDTITTLFLQGIFMALALIPPAAFVFSGKWQWREVGFAPFDLKGCKKVLFFIPLLVIFVPVAIKGFYIKSIGYVIGSLFLYLFVGISEEIYFRGIIPQYLKKEFSTEGIVLLSTIIFGIGHVATAFTGSNIFEIILTVLNAFIFGWLAMEMTIISSNIIPAFLVHFLFDFETKIVVMNGKELLVAEIVRGILMFIIASWFAAVIYKQRKR
;
A
#
# COMPACT_ATOMS: atom_id res chain seq x y z
N MET A 1 -7.61 22.04 -18.92
CA MET A 1 -6.65 22.28 -17.81
C MET A 1 -7.33 22.34 -16.43
N LYS A 2 -8.39 23.15 -16.23
CA LYS A 2 -9.08 23.26 -14.93
C LYS A 2 -9.53 21.92 -14.34
N HIS A 3 -10.10 21.01 -15.15
CA HIS A 3 -10.58 19.71 -14.68
C HIS A 3 -9.44 18.75 -14.26
N LYS A 4 -8.34 18.69 -15.03
CA LYS A 4 -7.10 17.96 -14.65
C LYS A 4 -6.54 18.42 -13.30
N VAL A 5 -6.42 19.73 -13.10
CA VAL A 5 -5.96 20.30 -11.83
C VAL A 5 -6.89 19.92 -10.67
N LEU A 6 -8.20 20.00 -10.90
CA LEU A 6 -9.19 19.61 -9.90
C LEU A 6 -9.11 18.11 -9.55
N ALA A 7 -8.85 17.23 -10.52
CA ALA A 7 -8.67 15.80 -10.28
C ALA A 7 -7.42 15.51 -9.43
N ILE A 8 -6.30 16.18 -9.71
CA ILE A 8 -5.08 16.08 -8.91
C ILE A 8 -5.34 16.61 -7.48
N TYR A 9 -5.97 17.78 -7.34
CA TYR A 9 -6.29 18.36 -6.04
C TYR A 9 -7.14 17.42 -5.18
N LYS A 10 -8.20 16.84 -5.74
CA LYS A 10 -9.04 15.86 -5.04
C LYS A 10 -8.26 14.60 -4.65
N SER A 11 -7.35 14.15 -5.51
CA SER A 11 -6.50 12.99 -5.22
C SER A 11 -5.54 13.25 -4.05
N LEU A 12 -4.92 14.43 -4.04
CA LEU A 12 -4.05 14.87 -2.94
C LEU A 12 -4.83 15.08 -1.64
N LEU A 13 -6.07 15.58 -1.71
CA LEU A 13 -6.93 15.70 -0.53
C LEU A 13 -7.21 14.32 0.09
N TRP A 14 -7.54 13.31 -0.71
CA TRP A 14 -7.75 11.95 -0.20
C TRP A 14 -6.47 11.32 0.35
N CYS A 15 -5.31 11.57 -0.29
CA CYS A 15 -4.01 11.20 0.27
C CYS A 15 -3.79 11.85 1.64
N PHE A 16 -4.04 13.15 1.76
CA PHE A 16 -3.93 13.85 3.05
C PHE A 16 -4.86 13.27 4.11
N VAL A 17 -6.12 12.97 3.75
CA VAL A 17 -7.11 12.38 4.68
C VAL A 17 -6.61 11.05 5.27
N VAL A 18 -6.08 10.12 4.46
CA VAL A 18 -5.58 8.85 5.00
C VAL A 18 -4.34 9.05 5.86
N LEU A 19 -3.44 9.99 5.50
CA LEU A 19 -2.22 10.26 6.27
C LEU A 19 -2.49 10.89 7.65
N LEU A 20 -3.63 11.54 7.87
CA LEU A 20 -4.00 12.06 9.18
C LEU A 20 -4.04 10.98 10.27
N PHE A 21 -4.44 9.75 9.92
CA PHE A 21 -4.62 8.66 10.87
C PHE A 21 -3.29 8.10 11.44
N PRO A 22 -2.31 7.69 10.62
CA PRO A 22 -1.01 7.26 11.13
C PRO A 22 -0.22 8.40 11.77
N ILE A 23 -0.33 9.64 11.26
CA ILE A 23 0.33 10.81 11.85
C ILE A 23 -0.23 11.10 13.25
N ALA A 24 -1.56 11.12 13.41
CA ALA A 24 -2.20 11.40 14.69
C ALA A 24 -1.88 10.29 15.71
N SER A 25 -2.06 9.02 15.34
CA SER A 25 -1.76 7.90 16.25
C SER A 25 -0.28 7.80 16.61
N GLY A 26 0.63 8.07 15.68
CA GLY A 26 2.06 8.16 15.94
C GLY A 26 2.40 9.28 16.91
N THR A 27 1.84 10.49 16.69
CA THR A 27 2.04 11.64 17.57
C THR A 27 1.52 11.38 18.99
N ILE A 28 0.31 10.83 19.13
CA ILE A 28 -0.29 10.46 20.42
C ILE A 28 0.59 9.41 21.11
N SER A 29 1.08 8.41 20.38
CA SER A 29 1.94 7.37 20.96
C SER A 29 3.22 7.93 21.57
N VAL A 30 3.84 8.92 20.90
CA VAL A 30 5.05 9.59 21.40
C VAL A 30 4.74 10.47 22.60
N ILE A 31 3.69 11.30 22.53
CA ILE A 31 3.30 12.22 23.63
C ILE A 31 2.96 11.45 24.91
N LEU A 32 2.24 10.34 24.78
CA LEU A 32 1.83 9.50 25.90
C LEU A 32 2.88 8.46 26.31
N THR A 33 4.04 8.41 25.64
CA THR A 33 5.13 7.46 25.91
C THR A 33 4.67 6.00 25.96
N LEU A 34 3.80 5.62 25.01
CA LEU A 34 3.21 4.28 24.99
C LEU A 34 4.26 3.20 24.70
N ASP A 35 4.07 2.02 25.27
CA ASP A 35 4.90 0.87 24.93
C ASP A 35 4.58 0.37 23.50
N THR A 36 5.49 -0.41 22.93
CA THR A 36 5.39 -0.89 21.54
C THR A 36 4.08 -1.62 21.24
N ILE A 37 3.59 -2.46 22.15
CA ILE A 37 2.37 -3.26 21.91
C ILE A 37 1.16 -2.33 21.89
N THR A 38 1.07 -1.42 22.87
CA THR A 38 -0.01 -0.42 22.91
C THR A 38 0.03 0.50 21.69
N THR A 39 1.20 0.93 21.23
CA THR A 39 1.36 1.70 19.99
C THR A 39 0.84 0.94 18.76
N LEU A 40 1.16 -0.35 18.61
CA LEU A 40 0.69 -1.16 17.48
C LEU A 40 -0.83 -1.21 17.43
N PHE A 41 -1.49 -1.47 18.56
CA PHE A 41 -2.96 -1.48 18.62
C PHE A 41 -3.57 -0.10 18.39
N LEU A 42 -3.00 0.96 18.99
CA LEU A 42 -3.50 2.32 18.80
C LEU A 42 -3.43 2.74 17.33
N GLN A 43 -2.30 2.51 16.67
CA GLN A 43 -2.15 2.80 15.25
C GLN A 43 -3.12 1.95 14.42
N GLY A 44 -3.27 0.66 14.74
CA GLY A 44 -4.23 -0.21 14.05
C GLY A 44 -5.68 0.27 14.18
N ILE A 45 -6.07 0.79 15.35
CA ILE A 45 -7.39 1.40 15.57
C ILE A 45 -7.55 2.62 14.66
N PHE A 46 -6.55 3.51 14.59
CA PHE A 46 -6.62 4.68 13.73
C PHE A 46 -6.69 4.30 12.25
N MET A 47 -5.94 3.30 11.80
CA MET A 47 -6.03 2.80 10.42
C MET A 47 -7.39 2.15 10.14
N ALA A 48 -8.01 1.49 11.12
CA ALA A 48 -9.38 1.00 11.00
C ALA A 48 -10.39 2.15 10.93
N LEU A 49 -10.22 3.22 11.72
CA LEU A 49 -11.03 4.43 11.68
C LEU A 49 -10.89 5.17 10.33
N ALA A 50 -9.76 5.04 9.65
CA ALA A 50 -9.56 5.55 8.29
C ALA A 50 -10.52 4.93 7.26
N LEU A 51 -11.19 3.82 7.59
CA LEU A 51 -12.23 3.22 6.73
C LEU A 51 -13.58 3.93 6.85
N ILE A 52 -13.80 4.76 7.87
CA ILE A 52 -15.09 5.44 8.09
C ILE A 52 -15.43 6.38 6.92
N PRO A 53 -14.53 7.29 6.45
CA PRO A 53 -14.85 8.15 5.32
C PRO A 53 -15.29 7.40 4.05
N PRO A 54 -14.54 6.42 3.51
CA PRO A 54 -15.01 5.68 2.34
C PRO A 54 -16.29 4.89 2.60
N ALA A 55 -16.42 4.25 3.76
CA ALA A 55 -17.64 3.52 4.11
C ALA A 55 -18.87 4.44 4.14
N ALA A 56 -18.76 5.65 4.70
CA ALA A 56 -19.86 6.62 4.73
C ALA A 56 -20.28 7.06 3.32
N PHE A 57 -19.33 7.23 2.39
CA PHE A 57 -19.66 7.56 1.00
C PHE A 57 -20.31 6.40 0.25
N VAL A 58 -19.90 5.16 0.51
CA VAL A 58 -20.54 3.97 -0.07
C VAL A 58 -21.95 3.77 0.50
N PHE A 59 -22.12 3.82 1.82
CA PHE A 59 -23.42 3.61 2.47
C PHE A 59 -24.42 4.75 2.24
N SER A 60 -23.94 5.97 1.98
CA SER A 60 -24.82 7.07 1.55
C SER A 60 -25.24 6.99 0.08
N GLY A 61 -24.81 5.96 -0.65
CA GLY A 61 -25.12 5.76 -2.08
C GLY A 61 -24.38 6.71 -3.01
N LYS A 62 -23.43 7.51 -2.50
CA LYS A 62 -22.61 8.41 -3.32
C LYS A 62 -21.56 7.66 -4.14
N TRP A 63 -21.10 6.52 -3.63
CA TRP A 63 -20.15 5.63 -4.30
C TRP A 63 -20.64 4.19 -4.32
N GLN A 64 -20.18 3.44 -5.31
CA GLN A 64 -20.33 1.99 -5.40
C GLN A 64 -19.10 1.28 -4.84
N TRP A 65 -19.27 0.04 -4.36
CA TRP A 65 -18.16 -0.83 -3.92
C TRP A 65 -17.05 -0.98 -4.98
N ARG A 66 -17.43 -1.02 -6.27
CA ARG A 66 -16.47 -1.05 -7.38
C ARG A 66 -15.59 0.19 -7.47
N GLU A 67 -16.11 1.36 -7.06
CA GLU A 67 -15.37 2.62 -7.11
C GLU A 67 -14.30 2.71 -6.02
N VAL A 68 -14.52 2.05 -4.87
CA VAL A 68 -13.53 1.91 -3.79
C VAL A 68 -12.63 0.68 -3.96
N GLY A 69 -12.67 0.02 -5.12
CA GLY A 69 -11.74 -1.06 -5.47
C GLY A 69 -12.27 -2.49 -5.30
N PHE A 70 -13.50 -2.67 -4.82
CA PHE A 70 -14.12 -3.98 -4.67
C PHE A 70 -15.03 -4.30 -5.85
N ALA A 71 -14.47 -4.95 -6.87
CA ALA A 71 -15.27 -5.59 -7.91
C ALA A 71 -15.78 -6.97 -7.47
N PRO A 72 -17.01 -7.37 -7.83
CA PRO A 72 -17.48 -8.74 -7.70
C PRO A 72 -16.46 -9.72 -8.30
N PHE A 73 -16.19 -10.78 -7.56
CA PHE A 73 -15.30 -11.84 -7.98
C PHE A 73 -15.86 -12.53 -9.22
N ASP A 74 -15.17 -12.37 -10.35
CA ASP A 74 -15.41 -13.20 -11.53
C ASP A 74 -14.70 -14.55 -11.34
N LEU A 75 -15.48 -15.62 -11.14
CA LEU A 75 -14.97 -16.99 -10.99
C LEU A 75 -14.18 -17.46 -12.22
N LYS A 76 -14.44 -16.92 -13.42
CA LYS A 76 -13.59 -17.18 -14.62
C LYS A 76 -12.24 -16.46 -14.51
N GLY A 77 -12.19 -15.37 -13.76
CA GLY A 77 -10.99 -14.62 -13.40
C GLY A 77 -10.12 -15.28 -12.33
N CYS A 78 -10.56 -16.36 -11.66
CA CYS A 78 -9.72 -17.10 -10.68
C CYS A 78 -8.40 -17.62 -11.27
N LYS A 79 -8.33 -17.87 -12.59
CA LYS A 79 -7.07 -18.19 -13.27
C LYS A 79 -6.07 -17.02 -13.28
N LYS A 80 -6.54 -15.77 -13.12
CA LYS A 80 -5.68 -14.59 -12.93
C LYS A 80 -5.01 -14.59 -11.56
N VAL A 81 -5.50 -15.35 -10.57
CA VAL A 81 -4.80 -15.48 -9.27
C VAL A 81 -3.45 -16.17 -9.46
N LEU A 82 -3.36 -17.15 -10.37
CA LEU A 82 -2.10 -17.81 -10.72
C LEU A 82 -1.08 -16.82 -11.33
N PHE A 83 -1.55 -15.72 -11.93
CA PHE A 83 -0.71 -14.66 -12.48
C PHE A 83 0.08 -13.90 -11.40
N PHE A 84 -0.39 -13.97 -10.16
CA PHE A 84 0.24 -13.34 -9.00
C PHE A 84 1.19 -14.27 -8.24
N ILE A 85 1.28 -15.56 -8.58
CA ILE A 85 2.22 -16.50 -7.93
C ILE A 85 3.68 -16.01 -7.97
N PRO A 86 4.19 -15.44 -9.08
CA PRO A 86 5.56 -14.92 -9.11
C PRO A 86 5.84 -13.85 -8.05
N LEU A 87 4.81 -13.17 -7.51
CA LEU A 87 4.98 -12.18 -6.44
C LEU A 87 5.49 -12.80 -5.14
N LEU A 88 5.29 -14.10 -4.91
CA LEU A 88 5.74 -14.73 -3.67
C LEU A 88 7.26 -14.62 -3.48
N VAL A 89 8.02 -14.43 -4.58
CA VAL A 89 9.47 -14.24 -4.52
C VAL A 89 9.88 -12.98 -3.75
N ILE A 90 9.03 -11.96 -3.66
CA ILE A 90 9.37 -10.69 -2.98
C ILE A 90 9.45 -10.84 -1.46
N PHE A 91 8.85 -11.89 -0.89
CA PHE A 91 8.92 -12.16 0.55
C PHE A 91 10.24 -12.88 0.92
N VAL A 92 10.77 -13.69 0.00
CA VAL A 92 11.98 -14.51 0.23
C VAL A 92 13.18 -13.72 0.80
N PRO A 93 13.55 -12.53 0.28
CA PRO A 93 14.70 -11.79 0.77
C PRO A 93 14.65 -11.51 2.28
N VAL A 94 13.44 -11.31 2.84
CA VAL A 94 13.25 -10.98 4.26
C VAL A 94 12.92 -12.24 5.07
N ALA A 95 12.09 -13.16 4.56
CA ALA A 95 11.81 -14.43 5.24
C ALA A 95 13.03 -15.33 5.46
N ILE A 96 14.12 -15.17 4.69
CA ILE A 96 15.26 -16.12 4.69
C ILE A 96 15.93 -16.28 6.07
N LYS A 97 15.87 -15.28 6.93
CA LYS A 97 16.43 -15.32 8.30
C LYS A 97 15.43 -15.80 9.35
N GLY A 98 14.17 -16.03 8.97
CA GLY A 98 13.08 -16.41 9.86
C GLY A 98 12.44 -15.22 10.60
N PHE A 99 11.47 -15.54 11.45
CA PHE A 99 10.64 -14.56 12.16
C PHE A 99 11.00 -14.44 13.64
N TYR A 100 11.00 -13.20 14.14
CA TYR A 100 11.21 -12.84 15.53
C TYR A 100 9.87 -12.70 16.27
N ILE A 101 9.54 -13.71 17.08
CA ILE A 101 8.35 -13.69 17.94
C ILE A 101 8.72 -13.09 19.29
N LYS A 102 8.66 -11.75 19.42
CA LYS A 102 8.95 -11.05 20.68
C LYS A 102 7.98 -11.42 21.79
N SER A 103 6.68 -11.46 21.47
CA SER A 103 5.59 -11.88 22.34
C SER A 103 4.33 -12.10 21.50
N ILE A 104 3.33 -12.80 22.04
CA ILE A 104 2.06 -13.00 21.34
C ILE A 104 1.35 -11.67 21.07
N GLY A 105 1.39 -10.73 22.02
CA GLY A 105 0.81 -9.40 21.89
C GLY A 105 1.49 -8.56 20.81
N TYR A 106 2.81 -8.70 20.65
CA TYR A 106 3.55 -8.03 19.56
C TYR A 106 3.13 -8.56 18.18
N VAL A 107 3.00 -9.88 18.03
CA VAL A 107 2.59 -10.50 16.76
C VAL A 107 1.14 -10.14 16.43
N ILE A 108 0.21 -10.27 17.39
CA ILE A 108 -1.20 -9.92 17.18
C ILE A 108 -1.36 -8.43 16.89
N GLY A 109 -0.67 -7.56 17.64
CA GLY A 109 -0.70 -6.12 17.41
C GLY A 109 -0.14 -5.74 16.04
N SER A 110 0.95 -6.38 15.59
CA SER A 110 1.50 -6.15 14.24
C SER A 110 0.54 -6.64 13.16
N LEU A 111 -0.05 -7.82 13.34
CA LEU A 111 -1.04 -8.37 12.42
C LEU A 111 -2.24 -7.43 12.28
N PHE A 112 -2.77 -6.95 13.41
CA PHE A 112 -3.89 -6.03 13.47
C PHE A 112 -3.55 -4.71 12.77
N LEU A 113 -2.42 -4.09 13.11
CA LEU A 113 -1.98 -2.84 12.48
C LEU A 113 -1.88 -2.99 10.97
N TYR A 114 -1.06 -3.93 10.48
CA TYR A 114 -0.76 -3.99 9.05
C TYR A 114 -1.90 -4.54 8.21
N LEU A 115 -2.82 -5.31 8.81
CA LEU A 115 -4.08 -5.66 8.16
C LEU A 115 -4.86 -4.39 7.83
N PHE A 116 -5.02 -3.50 8.81
CA PHE A 116 -5.77 -2.25 8.60
C PHE A 116 -4.99 -1.22 7.79
N VAL A 117 -3.65 -1.16 7.87
CA VAL A 117 -2.82 -0.37 6.95
C VAL A 117 -3.07 -0.82 5.52
N GLY A 118 -2.88 -2.11 5.23
CA GLY A 118 -3.07 -2.65 3.89
C GLY A 118 -4.49 -2.42 3.34
N ILE A 119 -5.53 -2.61 4.15
CA ILE A 119 -6.91 -2.36 3.69
C ILE A 119 -7.14 -0.87 3.42
N SER A 120 -6.81 -0.01 4.39
CA SER A 120 -7.10 1.42 4.31
C SER A 120 -6.30 2.09 3.20
N GLU A 121 -4.99 1.85 3.12
CA GLU A 121 -4.16 2.46 2.08
C GLU A 121 -4.58 2.00 0.69
N GLU A 122 -4.83 0.70 0.45
CA GLU A 122 -5.25 0.25 -0.88
C GLU A 122 -6.62 0.78 -1.30
N ILE A 123 -7.58 0.92 -0.37
CA ILE A 123 -8.86 1.57 -0.66
C ILE A 123 -8.63 3.01 -1.16
N TYR A 124 -7.75 3.76 -0.51
CA TYR A 124 -7.49 5.15 -0.87
C TYR A 124 -6.67 5.28 -2.15
N PHE A 125 -5.53 4.60 -2.23
CA PHE A 125 -4.56 4.77 -3.30
C PHE A 125 -4.88 3.99 -4.58
N ARG A 126 -5.58 2.85 -4.48
CA ARG A 126 -5.92 1.97 -5.63
C ARG A 126 -7.42 1.97 -5.93
N GLY A 127 -8.26 2.26 -4.94
CA GLY A 127 -9.68 2.53 -5.12
C GLY A 127 -9.93 3.99 -5.49
N ILE A 128 -10.01 4.86 -4.47
CA ILE A 128 -10.57 6.23 -4.53
C ILE A 128 -9.76 7.15 -5.45
N ILE A 129 -8.44 7.27 -5.24
CA ILE A 129 -7.59 8.22 -5.96
C ILE A 129 -7.66 7.97 -7.49
N PRO A 130 -7.48 6.73 -7.99
CA PRO A 130 -7.64 6.43 -9.41
C PRO A 130 -9.01 6.78 -9.99
N GLN A 131 -10.12 6.75 -9.21
CA GLN A 131 -11.45 7.17 -9.70
C GLN A 131 -11.49 8.66 -10.08
N TYR A 132 -10.73 9.51 -9.39
CA TYR A 132 -10.64 10.92 -9.73
C TYR A 132 -9.74 11.13 -10.94
N LEU A 133 -8.61 10.42 -10.99
CA LEU A 133 -7.65 10.53 -12.09
C LEU A 133 -8.21 9.99 -13.42
N LYS A 134 -8.95 8.88 -13.41
CA LYS A 134 -9.46 8.25 -14.64
C LYS A 134 -10.40 9.12 -15.47
N LYS A 135 -10.97 10.18 -14.87
CA LYS A 135 -11.84 11.13 -15.57
C LYS A 135 -11.08 12.02 -16.54
N GLU A 136 -9.77 12.19 -16.31
CA GLU A 136 -8.97 13.25 -16.95
C GLU A 136 -7.62 12.76 -17.52
N PHE A 137 -7.17 11.55 -17.18
CA PHE A 137 -5.86 11.02 -17.54
C PHE A 137 -5.95 9.66 -18.24
N SER A 138 -4.98 9.38 -19.12
CA SER A 138 -4.80 8.03 -19.68
C SER A 138 -4.42 7.04 -18.59
N THR A 139 -4.51 5.74 -18.85
CA THR A 139 -4.15 4.75 -17.85
C THR A 139 -2.70 4.84 -17.41
N GLU A 140 -1.76 5.16 -18.31
CA GLU A 140 -0.35 5.41 -17.97
C GLU A 140 -0.23 6.62 -17.04
N GLY A 141 -0.99 7.69 -17.32
CA GLY A 141 -1.05 8.87 -16.46
C GLY A 141 -1.62 8.57 -15.07
N ILE A 142 -2.64 7.71 -14.99
CA ILE A 142 -3.20 7.25 -13.70
C ILE A 142 -2.16 6.46 -12.92
N VAL A 143 -1.48 5.51 -13.57
CA VAL A 143 -0.42 4.69 -12.93
C VAL A 143 0.69 5.57 -12.41
N LEU A 144 1.20 6.50 -13.22
CA LEU A 144 2.26 7.42 -12.82
C LEU A 144 1.84 8.30 -11.64
N LEU A 145 0.66 8.93 -11.71
CA LEU A 145 0.20 9.83 -10.66
C LEU A 145 -0.14 9.08 -9.36
N SER A 146 -0.79 7.92 -9.44
CA SER A 146 -1.05 7.08 -8.26
C SER A 146 0.25 6.65 -7.58
N THR A 147 1.23 6.21 -8.37
CA THR A 147 2.58 5.86 -7.90
C THR A 147 3.27 7.01 -7.19
N ILE A 148 3.23 8.21 -7.79
CA ILE A 148 3.84 9.41 -7.21
C ILE A 148 3.15 9.80 -5.90
N ILE A 149 1.82 9.81 -5.87
CA ILE A 149 1.04 10.19 -4.70
C ILE A 149 1.29 9.23 -3.53
N PHE A 150 1.40 7.92 -3.81
CA PHE A 150 1.73 6.91 -2.80
C PHE A 150 3.16 7.07 -2.25
N GLY A 151 4.15 7.27 -3.13
CA GLY A 151 5.54 7.52 -2.72
C GLY A 151 5.71 8.80 -1.89
N ILE A 152 5.00 9.88 -2.26
CA ILE A 152 4.98 11.13 -1.47
C ILE A 152 4.41 10.91 -0.07
N GLY A 153 3.37 10.08 0.07
CA GLY A 153 2.80 9.75 1.38
C GLY A 153 3.81 9.14 2.34
N HIS A 154 4.84 8.49 1.81
CA HIS A 154 5.91 7.86 2.58
C HIS A 154 7.10 8.79 2.84
N VAL A 155 7.16 9.98 2.25
CA VAL A 155 8.21 10.99 2.56
C VAL A 155 8.16 11.41 4.02
N ALA A 156 7.01 11.26 4.69
CA ALA A 156 6.90 11.53 6.12
C ALA A 156 7.86 10.67 6.99
N THR A 157 8.30 9.52 6.49
CA THR A 157 9.34 8.69 7.13
C THR A 157 10.67 9.43 7.29
N ALA A 158 10.94 10.45 6.47
CA ALA A 158 12.12 11.28 6.60
C ALA A 158 12.18 12.08 7.90
N PHE A 159 11.03 12.34 8.54
CA PHE A 159 10.97 13.07 9.81
C PHE A 159 11.22 12.20 11.03
N THR A 160 11.15 10.87 10.88
CA THR A 160 11.34 9.90 11.97
C THR A 160 12.58 9.05 11.80
N GLY A 161 13.13 8.94 10.58
CA GLY A 161 14.35 8.21 10.29
C GLY A 161 15.62 8.97 10.72
N SER A 162 16.61 8.23 11.20
CA SER A 162 17.94 8.76 11.56
C SER A 162 18.98 8.58 10.45
N ASN A 163 18.73 7.67 9.49
CA ASN A 163 19.64 7.34 8.42
C ASN A 163 19.05 7.74 7.05
N ILE A 164 19.71 8.68 6.37
CA ILE A 164 19.26 9.19 5.07
C ILE A 164 19.18 8.10 4.00
N PHE A 165 20.04 7.09 4.04
CA PHE A 165 20.01 5.99 3.07
C PHE A 165 18.77 5.11 3.26
N GLU A 166 18.41 4.81 4.51
CA GLU A 166 17.20 4.04 4.84
C GLU A 166 15.94 4.82 4.46
N ILE A 167 15.92 6.13 4.67
CA ILE A 167 14.81 7.01 4.25
C ILE A 167 14.65 6.98 2.73
N ILE A 168 15.75 7.19 1.97
CA ILE A 168 15.71 7.18 0.50
C ILE A 168 15.23 5.82 -0.01
N LEU A 169 15.76 4.73 0.55
CA LEU A 169 15.38 3.38 0.14
C LEU A 169 13.91 3.09 0.45
N THR A 170 13.42 3.50 1.63
CA THR A 170 12.02 3.36 2.03
C THR A 170 11.10 4.07 1.05
N VAL A 171 11.41 5.34 0.73
CA VAL A 171 10.62 6.12 -0.22
C VAL A 171 10.68 5.48 -1.61
N LEU A 172 11.87 5.09 -2.10
CA LEU A 172 12.02 4.43 -3.40
C LEU A 172 11.22 3.11 -3.47
N ASN A 173 11.29 2.28 -2.43
CA ASN A 173 10.50 1.05 -2.34
C ASN A 173 9.00 1.35 -2.32
N ALA A 174 8.56 2.41 -1.64
CA ALA A 174 7.17 2.84 -1.69
C ALA A 174 6.76 3.26 -3.11
N PHE A 175 7.58 3.99 -3.85
CA PHE A 175 7.31 4.29 -5.28
C PHE A 175 7.19 2.99 -6.11
N ILE A 176 8.13 2.07 -5.99
CA ILE A 176 8.10 0.82 -6.77
C ILE A 176 6.88 -0.04 -6.41
N PHE A 177 6.55 -0.14 -5.12
CA PHE A 177 5.35 -0.83 -4.65
C PHE A 177 4.07 -0.13 -5.12
N GLY A 178 4.05 1.20 -5.09
CA GLY A 178 3.03 2.08 -5.68
C GLY A 178 2.65 1.65 -7.09
N TRP A 179 3.66 1.54 -7.94
CA TRP A 179 3.52 1.09 -9.32
C TRP A 179 3.01 -0.35 -9.38
N LEU A 180 3.68 -1.28 -8.70
CA LEU A 180 3.33 -2.71 -8.71
C LEU A 180 1.85 -2.94 -8.33
N ALA A 181 1.40 -2.36 -7.22
CA ALA A 181 0.04 -2.50 -6.71
C ALA A 181 -1.02 -1.93 -7.67
N MET A 182 -0.71 -0.83 -8.36
CA MET A 182 -1.61 -0.27 -9.36
C MET A 182 -1.75 -1.21 -10.57
N GLU A 183 -0.66 -1.80 -11.06
CA GLU A 183 -0.72 -2.79 -12.15
C GLU A 183 -1.51 -4.04 -11.72
N MET A 184 -1.30 -4.51 -10.48
CA MET A 184 -2.07 -5.62 -9.90
C MET A 184 -3.57 -5.32 -9.89
N THR A 185 -3.95 -4.10 -9.49
CA THR A 185 -5.35 -3.66 -9.44
C THR A 185 -5.94 -3.55 -10.85
N ILE A 186 -5.17 -3.11 -11.86
CA ILE A 186 -5.64 -3.08 -13.25
C ILE A 186 -5.91 -4.50 -13.77
N ILE A 187 -4.96 -5.44 -13.58
CA ILE A 187 -5.08 -6.82 -14.07
C ILE A 187 -6.25 -7.57 -13.43
N SER A 188 -6.40 -7.43 -12.11
CA SER A 188 -7.44 -8.12 -11.34
C SER A 188 -8.77 -7.38 -11.32
N SER A 189 -8.78 -6.08 -11.64
CA SER A 189 -9.91 -5.18 -11.45
C SER A 189 -10.41 -5.15 -9.99
N ASN A 190 -9.56 -5.50 -9.04
CA ASN A 190 -9.89 -5.60 -7.62
C ASN A 190 -8.66 -5.27 -6.76
N ILE A 191 -8.83 -4.60 -5.62
CA ILE A 191 -7.70 -4.24 -4.76
C ILE A 191 -7.18 -5.40 -3.91
N ILE A 192 -7.95 -6.48 -3.75
CA ILE A 192 -7.63 -7.57 -2.82
C ILE A 192 -6.23 -8.17 -3.03
N PRO A 193 -5.76 -8.45 -4.26
CA PRO A 193 -4.39 -8.93 -4.46
C PRO A 193 -3.34 -7.93 -3.96
N ALA A 194 -3.52 -6.64 -4.24
CA ALA A 194 -2.59 -5.60 -3.81
C ALA A 194 -2.61 -5.45 -2.28
N PHE A 195 -3.80 -5.45 -1.69
CA PHE A 195 -4.00 -5.41 -0.23
C PHE A 195 -3.28 -6.56 0.46
N LEU A 196 -3.47 -7.81 0.00
CA LEU A 196 -2.84 -8.96 0.62
C LEU A 196 -1.32 -8.89 0.56
N VAL A 197 -0.77 -8.44 -0.58
CA VAL A 197 0.68 -8.26 -0.72
C VAL A 197 1.18 -7.13 0.17
N HIS A 198 0.48 -6.00 0.24
CA HIS A 198 0.84 -4.87 1.11
C HIS A 198 0.87 -5.28 2.59
N PHE A 199 -0.24 -5.86 3.06
CA PHE A 199 -0.37 -6.34 4.43
C PHE A 199 0.75 -7.32 4.80
N LEU A 200 1.00 -8.32 3.94
CA LEU A 200 2.05 -9.31 4.19
C LEU A 200 3.44 -8.69 4.13
N PHE A 201 3.69 -7.74 3.22
CA PHE A 201 4.97 -7.05 3.09
C PHE A 201 5.31 -6.34 4.39
N ASP A 202 4.39 -5.55 4.92
CA ASP A 202 4.64 -4.76 6.11
C ASP A 202 4.74 -5.63 7.35
N PHE A 203 3.82 -6.60 7.47
CA PHE A 203 3.81 -7.54 8.59
C PHE A 203 5.11 -8.34 8.64
N GLU A 204 5.53 -8.94 7.53
CA GLU A 204 6.78 -9.70 7.43
C GLU A 204 7.99 -8.85 7.83
N THR A 205 8.08 -7.63 7.26
CA THR A 205 9.17 -6.70 7.53
C THR A 205 9.23 -6.31 9.00
N LYS A 206 8.08 -6.23 9.68
CA LYS A 206 8.04 -5.92 11.12
C LYS A 206 8.57 -7.06 11.99
N ILE A 207 8.26 -8.31 11.63
CA ILE A 207 8.48 -9.48 12.49
C ILE A 207 9.70 -10.30 12.08
N VAL A 208 10.63 -9.78 11.28
CA VAL A 208 11.81 -10.52 10.82
C VAL A 208 12.97 -10.49 11.82
N VAL A 209 13.77 -11.55 11.88
CA VAL A 209 15.05 -11.60 12.62
C VAL A 209 16.18 -11.01 11.76
N MET A 210 16.13 -9.72 11.44
CA MET A 210 17.21 -9.03 10.74
C MET A 210 17.72 -7.84 11.53
N ASN A 211 19.04 -7.66 11.55
CA ASN A 211 19.62 -6.38 11.96
C ASN A 211 19.50 -5.34 10.82
N GLY A 212 19.76 -4.06 11.12
CA GLY A 212 19.55 -2.97 10.15
C GLY A 212 20.31 -3.15 8.82
N LYS A 213 21.54 -3.68 8.83
CA LYS A 213 22.30 -3.90 7.59
C LYS A 213 21.73 -5.06 6.76
N GLU A 214 21.35 -6.15 7.41
CA GLU A 214 20.73 -7.30 6.73
C GLU A 214 19.39 -6.89 6.12
N LEU A 215 18.57 -6.14 6.87
CA LEU A 215 17.28 -5.65 6.41
C LEU A 215 17.46 -4.72 5.19
N LEU A 216 18.43 -3.80 5.25
CA LEU A 216 18.74 -2.91 4.13
C LEU A 216 19.07 -3.68 2.84
N VAL A 217 19.92 -4.72 2.92
CA VAL A 217 20.25 -5.56 1.76
C VAL A 217 19.02 -6.30 1.25
N ALA A 218 18.21 -6.85 2.15
CA ALA A 218 16.98 -7.55 1.79
C ALA A 218 15.97 -6.62 1.09
N GLU A 219 15.83 -5.38 1.56
CA GLU A 219 14.96 -4.36 0.97
C GLU A 219 15.44 -3.91 -0.42
N ILE A 220 16.75 -3.84 -0.66
CA ILE A 220 17.30 -3.56 -2.00
C ILE A 220 16.94 -4.69 -2.96
N VAL A 221 17.20 -5.95 -2.57
CA VAL A 221 16.88 -7.12 -3.40
C VAL A 221 15.38 -7.19 -3.66
N ARG A 222 14.56 -6.98 -2.62
CA ARG A 222 13.11 -6.94 -2.75
C ARG A 222 12.65 -5.84 -3.71
N GLY A 223 13.21 -4.63 -3.61
CA GLY A 223 12.92 -3.53 -4.52
C GLY A 223 13.19 -3.86 -5.99
N ILE A 224 14.33 -4.52 -6.27
CA ILE A 224 14.68 -4.99 -7.62
C ILE A 224 13.65 -6.00 -8.12
N LEU A 225 13.26 -6.98 -7.30
CA LEU A 225 12.26 -7.99 -7.66
C LEU A 225 10.90 -7.34 -7.96
N MET A 226 10.45 -6.40 -7.11
CA MET A 226 9.20 -5.67 -7.33
C MET A 226 9.24 -4.87 -8.64
N PHE A 227 10.36 -4.20 -8.94
CA PHE A 227 10.52 -3.45 -10.19
C PHE A 227 10.41 -4.34 -11.44
N ILE A 228 11.06 -5.51 -11.41
CA ILE A 228 11.01 -6.49 -12.50
C ILE A 228 9.57 -6.96 -12.73
N ILE A 229 8.86 -7.30 -11.65
CA ILE A 229 7.48 -7.80 -11.74
C ILE A 229 6.52 -6.70 -12.20
N ALA A 230 6.67 -5.48 -11.68
CA ALA A 230 5.86 -4.33 -12.12
C ALA A 230 6.06 -4.06 -13.62
N SER A 231 7.30 -4.10 -14.10
CA SER A 231 7.63 -3.97 -15.52
C SER A 231 6.99 -5.07 -16.37
N TRP A 232 7.01 -6.31 -15.89
CA TRP A 232 6.36 -7.43 -16.56
C TRP A 232 4.84 -7.26 -16.64
N PHE A 233 4.19 -6.84 -15.55
CA PHE A 233 2.75 -6.54 -15.54
C PHE A 233 2.38 -5.41 -16.49
N ALA A 234 3.15 -4.32 -16.50
CA ALA A 234 2.97 -3.22 -17.43
C ALA A 234 3.03 -3.71 -18.89
N ALA A 235 4.01 -4.56 -19.24
CA ALA A 235 4.14 -5.16 -20.57
C ALA A 235 2.95 -6.06 -20.94
N VAL A 236 2.40 -6.82 -19.97
CA VAL A 236 1.21 -7.65 -20.18
C VAL A 236 -0.02 -6.80 -20.45
N ILE A 237 -0.24 -5.75 -19.64
CA ILE A 237 -1.36 -4.82 -19.82
C ILE A 237 -1.28 -4.12 -21.17
N TYR A 238 -0.09 -3.66 -21.57
CA TYR A 238 0.12 -3.06 -22.88
C TYR A 238 -0.27 -4.00 -24.04
N LYS A 239 0.13 -5.28 -23.97
CA LYS A 239 -0.23 -6.28 -24.98
C LYS A 239 -1.74 -6.55 -25.03
N GLN A 240 -2.42 -6.54 -23.89
CA GLN A 240 -3.87 -6.77 -23.82
C GLN A 240 -4.67 -5.64 -24.46
N ARG A 241 -4.20 -4.39 -24.39
CA ARG A 241 -4.90 -3.24 -25.01
C ARG A 241 -4.75 -3.12 -26.52
N LYS A 242 -3.78 -3.82 -27.11
CA LYS A 242 -3.57 -3.86 -28.56
C LYS A 242 -4.40 -4.95 -29.27
N ARG A 243 -5.05 -5.84 -28.51
CA ARG A 243 -5.95 -6.86 -29.03
C ARG A 243 -7.38 -6.34 -29.02
#